data_AF-A0A926X8V5-F1
#
_entry.id   AF-A0A926X8V5-F1
#
_cell.length_a   1.000
_cell.length_b   1.000
_cell.length_c   1.000
_cell.angle_alpha   90.00
_cell.angle_beta   90.00
_cell.angle_gamma   90.00
#
_symmetry.space_group_name_H-M   'P 1'
#
loop_
_entity.id
_entity.type
_entity.pdbx_description
1 polymer ?
#
loop_
_entity_poly.entity_id
_entity_poly.type
_entity_poly.pdbx_seq_one_letter_code
_entity_poly.pdbx_strand_id
1 'polypeptide(L)'
;MAFITPTQLFTGYQLLGSGEAAPAEGVFVPLTSLTNLTAGEANTSTGDARKVLFELCRTAFNAYAAMDAAARPSRMTITRATPTGVDASKVRQGYTITFDLDVSNADVAAES
;
A
#
# COMPACT_ATOMS: atom_id res chain seq x y z
N MET A 1 -18.67 -1.23 14.05
CA MET A 1 -18.06 -0.03 13.43
C MET A 1 -18.24 -0.14 11.94
N ALA A 2 -18.66 0.94 11.28
CA ALA A 2 -18.70 0.99 9.81
C ALA A 2 -17.27 0.85 9.26
N PHE A 3 -17.12 0.14 8.14
CA PHE A 3 -15.87 0.10 7.39
C PHE A 3 -15.64 1.46 6.72
N ILE A 4 -14.38 1.85 6.56
CA ILE A 4 -14.00 3.05 5.82
C ILE A 4 -13.88 2.69 4.34
N THR A 5 -14.46 3.48 3.45
CA THR A 5 -14.42 3.23 2.00
C THR A 5 -13.10 3.70 1.40
N PRO A 6 -12.64 3.13 0.26
CA PRO A 6 -11.39 3.56 -0.38
C PRO A 6 -11.30 5.06 -0.64
N THR A 7 -12.41 5.69 -1.02
CA THR A 7 -12.49 7.15 -1.28
C THR A 7 -12.35 8.01 -0.03
N GLN A 8 -12.63 7.47 1.16
CA GLN A 8 -12.40 8.17 2.43
C GLN A 8 -10.93 8.18 2.84
N LEU A 9 -10.17 7.14 2.49
CA LEU A 9 -8.75 7.04 2.79
C LEU A 9 -7.88 7.66 1.69
N PHE A 10 -8.32 7.53 0.44
CA PHE A 10 -7.62 8.00 -0.76
C PHE A 10 -8.58 8.85 -1.59
N THR A 11 -8.53 10.18 -1.42
CA THR A 11 -9.34 11.09 -2.22
C THR A 11 -8.99 10.93 -3.71
N GLY A 12 -10.00 10.81 -4.58
CA GLY A 12 -9.80 10.58 -6.01
C GLY A 12 -9.51 9.12 -6.39
N TYR A 13 -9.58 8.17 -5.45
CA TYR A 13 -9.47 6.76 -5.76
C TYR A 13 -10.51 6.29 -6.78
N GLN A 14 -10.04 5.58 -7.80
CA GLN A 14 -10.87 4.99 -8.85
C GLN A 14 -10.52 3.51 -8.99
N LEU A 15 -11.55 2.68 -9.08
CA LEU A 15 -11.41 1.30 -9.52
C LEU A 15 -11.75 1.25 -11.01
N LEU A 16 -10.75 1.00 -11.85
CA LEU A 16 -10.97 0.86 -13.30
C LEU A 16 -11.45 -0.55 -13.62
N GLY A 17 -12.49 -0.62 -14.46
CA GLY A 17 -12.96 -1.88 -15.03
C GLY A 17 -11.95 -2.48 -16.01
N SER A 18 -12.14 -3.76 -16.35
CA SER A 18 -11.32 -4.40 -17.39
C SER A 18 -11.51 -3.69 -18.72
N GLY A 19 -10.41 -3.25 -19.35
CA GLY A 19 -10.43 -2.56 -20.64
C GLY A 19 -10.68 -1.05 -20.56
N GLU A 20 -10.96 -0.50 -19.38
CA GLU A 20 -11.03 0.95 -19.17
C GLU A 20 -9.65 1.57 -19.31
N ALA A 21 -9.56 2.71 -19.99
CA ALA A 21 -8.30 3.45 -20.11
C ALA A 21 -7.92 4.08 -18.76
N ALA A 22 -6.64 4.01 -18.41
CA ALA A 22 -6.13 4.79 -17.30
C ALA A 22 -6.27 6.29 -17.61
N PRO A 23 -6.53 7.15 -16.61
CA PRO A 23 -6.46 8.60 -16.77
C PRO A 23 -5.12 9.03 -17.38
N ALA A 24 -5.13 10.17 -18.09
CA ALA A 24 -3.91 10.71 -18.73
C ALA A 24 -2.78 10.96 -17.72
N GLU A 25 -3.13 11.26 -16.47
CA GLU A 25 -2.20 11.46 -15.36
C GLU A 25 -2.73 10.74 -14.12
N GLY A 26 -1.95 9.81 -13.57
CA GLY A 26 -2.30 9.06 -12.36
C GLY A 26 -1.41 7.86 -12.12
N VAL A 27 -1.48 7.30 -10.89
CA VAL A 27 -0.81 6.04 -10.56
C VAL A 27 -1.80 4.91 -10.74
N PHE A 28 -1.53 4.02 -11.71
CA PHE A 28 -2.32 2.82 -11.92
C PHE A 28 -1.64 1.60 -11.28
N VAL A 29 -2.34 0.94 -10.36
CA VAL A 29 -1.90 -0.32 -9.76
C VAL A 29 -2.86 -1.43 -10.18
N PRO A 30 -2.44 -2.39 -11.03
CA PRO A 30 -3.28 -3.51 -11.42
C PRO A 30 -3.70 -4.34 -10.19
N LEU A 31 -4.97 -4.78 -10.13
CA LEU A 31 -5.42 -5.68 -9.05
C LEU A 31 -4.64 -7.01 -9.04
N THR A 32 -4.13 -7.46 -10.19
CA THR A 32 -3.29 -8.66 -10.29
C THR A 32 -1.96 -8.51 -9.54
N SER A 33 -1.47 -7.28 -9.37
CA SER A 33 -0.29 -6.98 -8.55
C SER A 33 -0.60 -7.00 -7.05
N LEU A 34 -1.88 -6.92 -6.67
CA LEU A 34 -2.37 -6.96 -5.29
C LEU A 34 -3.08 -8.31 -5.05
N THR A 35 -2.31 -9.40 -5.05
CA THR A 35 -2.78 -10.80 -5.19
C THR A 35 -3.98 -11.21 -4.34
N ASN A 36 -4.16 -10.61 -3.15
CA ASN A 36 -5.27 -10.96 -2.26
C ASN A 36 -6.33 -9.85 -2.15
N LEU A 37 -6.41 -8.96 -3.15
CA LEU A 37 -7.41 -7.91 -3.25
C LEU A 37 -8.36 -8.21 -4.41
N THR A 38 -9.66 -8.31 -4.13
CA THR A 38 -10.69 -8.46 -5.15
C THR A 38 -11.26 -7.12 -5.59
N ALA A 39 -11.92 -7.08 -6.75
CA ALA A 39 -12.63 -5.89 -7.23
C ALA A 39 -13.76 -5.46 -6.27
N GLY A 40 -14.41 -6.41 -5.57
CA GLY A 40 -15.44 -6.11 -4.58
C GLY A 40 -14.87 -5.39 -3.35
N GLU A 41 -13.72 -5.86 -2.85
CA GLU A 41 -13.02 -5.23 -1.72
C GLU A 41 -12.41 -3.87 -2.09
N ALA A 42 -12.04 -3.69 -3.35
CA ALA A 42 -11.52 -2.45 -3.92
C ALA A 42 -12.62 -1.46 -4.35
N ASN A 43 -13.91 -1.79 -4.20
CA ASN A 43 -14.99 -0.93 -4.66
C ASN A 43 -14.98 0.44 -3.97
N THR A 44 -15.16 1.52 -4.73
CA THR A 44 -15.04 2.89 -4.24
C THR A 44 -16.09 3.28 -3.18
N SER A 45 -17.25 2.64 -3.18
CA SER A 45 -18.38 2.95 -2.28
C SER A 45 -18.69 1.85 -1.27
N THR A 46 -18.37 0.59 -1.58
CA THR A 46 -18.71 -0.57 -0.72
C THR A 46 -17.49 -1.34 -0.24
N GLY A 47 -16.30 -1.05 -0.76
CA GLY A 47 -15.06 -1.72 -0.41
C GLY A 47 -14.55 -1.34 0.97
N ASP A 48 -13.55 -2.09 1.46
CA ASP A 48 -12.87 -1.80 2.72
C ASP A 48 -11.48 -1.23 2.45
N ALA A 49 -11.31 0.07 2.71
CA ALA A 49 -10.04 0.76 2.47
C ALA A 49 -8.87 0.16 3.26
N ARG A 50 -9.15 -0.45 4.42
CA ARG A 50 -8.11 -1.08 5.25
C ARG A 50 -7.50 -2.28 4.53
N LYS A 51 -8.32 -3.01 3.77
CA LYS A 51 -7.87 -4.13 2.95
C LYS A 51 -7.03 -3.65 1.78
N VAL A 52 -7.46 -2.58 1.10
CA VAL A 52 -6.67 -1.92 0.04
C VAL A 52 -5.31 -1.48 0.56
N LEU A 53 -5.27 -0.72 1.66
CA LEU A 53 -4.03 -0.26 2.28
C LEU A 53 -3.13 -1.42 2.73
N PHE A 54 -3.71 -2.45 3.35
CA PHE A 54 -2.96 -3.64 3.76
C PHE A 54 -2.27 -4.31 2.57
N GLU A 55 -2.97 -4.49 1.46
CA GLU A 55 -2.43 -5.13 0.27
C GLU A 55 -1.36 -4.26 -0.41
N LEU A 56 -1.52 -2.93 -0.42
CA LEU A 56 -0.48 -1.99 -0.87
C LEU A 56 0.79 -2.10 -0.01
N CYS A 57 0.66 -2.02 1.32
CA CYS A 57 1.81 -2.13 2.24
C CYS A 57 2.49 -3.50 2.14
N ARG A 58 1.73 -4.59 2.07
CA ARG A 58 2.28 -5.94 1.94
C ARG A 58 3.03 -6.11 0.61
N THR A 59 2.47 -5.59 -0.48
CA THR A 59 3.09 -5.67 -1.81
C THR A 59 4.38 -4.87 -1.86
N ALA A 60 4.38 -3.64 -1.33
CA ALA A 60 5.57 -2.81 -1.22
C ALA A 60 6.67 -3.47 -0.37
N PHE A 61 6.32 -4.02 0.80
CA PHE A 61 7.27 -4.76 1.64
C PHE A 61 7.85 -5.98 0.91
N ASN A 62 7.01 -6.79 0.26
CA ASN A 62 7.47 -7.99 -0.42
C ASN A 62 8.43 -7.65 -1.57
N ALA A 63 8.12 -6.60 -2.35
CA ALA A 63 9.00 -6.11 -3.40
C ALA A 63 10.34 -5.62 -2.84
N TYR A 64 10.31 -4.79 -1.80
CA TYR A 64 11.51 -4.28 -1.13
C TYR A 64 12.37 -5.39 -0.52
N ALA A 65 11.75 -6.37 0.14
CA ALA A 65 12.45 -7.50 0.75
C ALA A 65 13.05 -8.46 -0.30
N ALA A 66 12.48 -8.51 -1.51
CA ALA A 66 13.00 -9.32 -2.61
C ALA A 66 14.19 -8.66 -3.34
N MET A 67 14.42 -7.35 -3.17
CA MET A 67 15.61 -6.67 -3.71
C MET A 67 16.86 -7.20 -3.02
N ASP A 68 17.96 -7.27 -3.78
CA ASP A 68 19.30 -7.47 -3.24
C ASP A 68 19.58 -6.40 -2.17
N ALA A 69 20.17 -6.80 -1.05
CA ALA A 69 20.49 -5.91 0.06
C ALA A 69 21.35 -4.72 -0.39
N ALA A 70 22.28 -4.93 -1.33
CA ALA A 70 23.12 -3.86 -1.87
C ALA A 70 22.38 -2.90 -2.81
N ALA A 71 21.22 -3.30 -3.33
CA ALA A 71 20.39 -2.49 -4.24
C ALA A 71 19.26 -1.76 -3.51
N ARG A 72 19.11 -1.95 -2.19
CA ARG A 72 18.07 -1.26 -1.42
C ARG A 72 18.46 0.20 -1.21
N PRO A 73 17.49 1.12 -1.34
CA PRO A 73 17.71 2.53 -1.02
C PRO A 73 18.17 2.70 0.42
N SER A 74 19.10 3.62 0.63
CA SER A 74 19.71 3.92 1.92
C SER A 74 18.84 4.84 2.78
N ARG A 75 18.00 5.66 2.13
CA ARG A 75 17.15 6.68 2.75
C ARG A 75 15.68 6.30 2.84
N MET A 76 15.36 5.05 2.51
CA MET A 76 14.04 4.47 2.73
C MET A 76 14.19 3.13 3.42
N THR A 77 13.33 2.85 4.40
CA THR A 77 13.27 1.54 5.05
C THR A 77 11.82 1.06 5.10
N ILE A 78 11.58 -0.20 4.72
CA ILE A 78 10.30 -0.88 4.90
C ILE A 78 10.50 -2.09 5.79
N THR A 79 9.80 -2.11 6.93
CA THR A 79 9.83 -3.25 7.86
C THR A 79 8.45 -3.84 8.06
N ARG A 80 8.44 -5.14 8.37
CA ARG A 80 7.25 -5.89 8.76
C ARG A 80 7.49 -6.44 10.16
N ALA A 81 6.65 -6.04 11.11
CA ALA A 81 6.73 -6.52 12.49
C ALA A 81 6.34 -8.01 12.57
N THR A 82 6.85 -8.73 13.56
CA THR A 82 6.34 -10.06 13.88
C THR A 82 4.86 -9.96 14.26
N PRO A 83 3.96 -10.77 13.67
CA PRO A 83 2.55 -10.72 13.99
C PRO A 83 2.31 -10.98 15.49
N THR A 84 1.43 -10.22 16.11
CA THR A 84 1.01 -10.44 17.50
C THR A 84 -0.43 -10.92 17.55
N GLY A 85 -0.71 -11.90 18.41
CA GLY A 85 -2.08 -12.41 18.59
C GLY A 85 -3.01 -11.31 19.11
N VAL A 86 -4.20 -11.19 18.52
CA VAL A 86 -5.27 -10.31 19.00
C VAL A 86 -6.37 -11.14 19.64
N ASP A 87 -6.74 -12.25 19.01
CA ASP A 87 -7.65 -13.27 19.54
C ASP A 87 -7.31 -14.64 18.92
N ALA A 88 -8.16 -15.65 19.15
CA ALA A 88 -7.91 -17.03 18.71
C ALA A 88 -7.80 -17.21 17.17
N SER A 89 -8.32 -16.27 16.38
CA SER A 89 -8.30 -16.35 14.90
C SER A 89 -7.74 -15.11 14.23
N LYS A 90 -7.33 -14.08 14.98
CA LYS A 90 -6.83 -12.82 14.43
C LYS A 90 -5.45 -12.46 14.95
N VAL A 91 -4.64 -11.97 14.03
CA VAL A 91 -3.32 -11.40 14.32
C VAL A 91 -3.31 -9.93 13.95
N ARG A 92 -2.46 -9.18 14.65
CA ARG A 92 -2.07 -7.82 14.29
C ARG A 92 -0.78 -7.91 13.50
N GLN A 93 -0.81 -7.41 12.27
CA GLN A 93 0.35 -7.30 11.40
C GLN A 93 0.73 -5.83 11.25
N GLY A 94 1.91 -5.45 11.75
CA GLY A 94 2.46 -4.10 11.58
C GLY A 94 3.34 -4.01 10.33
N TYR A 95 3.22 -2.90 9.60
CA TYR A 95 4.17 -2.45 8.58
C TYR A 95 4.62 -1.04 8.92
N THR A 96 5.91 -0.78 8.86
CA THR A 96 6.48 0.56 9.06
C THR A 96 7.29 0.92 7.82
N ILE A 97 6.90 2.03 7.19
CA ILE A 97 7.63 2.62 6.08
C ILE A 97 8.21 3.94 6.59
N THR A 98 9.51 4.12 6.44
CA THR A 98 10.24 5.32 6.87
C THR A 98 11.03 5.86 5.69
N PHE A 99 11.03 7.19 5.56
CA PHE A 99 11.78 7.93 4.57
C PHE A 99 12.60 8.99 5.28
N ASP A 100 13.84 9.20 4.86
CA ASP A 100 14.56 10.43 5.18
C ASP A 100 14.06 11.52 4.24
N LEU A 101 13.66 12.66 4.82
CA LEU A 101 13.12 13.79 4.07
C LEU A 101 14.14 14.91 4.00
N ASP A 102 14.20 15.60 2.87
CA ASP A 102 14.84 16.89 2.77
C ASP A 102 13.98 17.92 3.51
N VAL A 103 14.55 18.52 4.55
CA VAL A 103 13.83 19.45 5.43
C VAL A 103 13.41 20.72 4.68
N SER A 104 14.11 21.10 3.62
CA SER A 104 13.86 22.34 2.89
C SER A 104 12.54 22.33 2.11
N ASN A 105 12.10 21.16 1.65
CA ASN A 105 10.91 20.98 0.83
C ASN A 105 9.96 19.87 1.33
N ALA A 106 10.32 19.17 2.41
CA ALA A 106 9.60 18.01 2.96
C ALA A 106 9.39 16.88 1.93
N ASP A 107 10.31 16.73 0.99
CA ASP A 107 10.30 15.68 -0.03
C ASP A 107 11.28 14.55 0.32
N VAL A 108 11.17 13.41 -0.36
CA VAL A 108 12.09 12.27 -0.17
C VAL A 108 13.50 12.71 -0.54
N ALA A 109 14.43 12.57 0.40
CA ALA A 109 15.81 12.96 0.19
C ALA A 109 16.49 12.08 -0.86
N ALA A 110 17.28 12.68 -1.76
CA ALA A 110 17.98 11.95 -2.82
C ALA A 110 18.93 10.87 -2.29
N GLU A 111 19.02 9.73 -2.97
CA GLU A 111 19.98 8.66 -2.63
C GLU A 111 21.43 9.12 -2.84
N SER A 112 22.35 8.55 -2.05
CA SER A 112 23.81 8.82 -2.12
C SER A 112 24.58 7.77 -2.90
#